data_AF-A0A5Y8M5B1-F1
#
_entry.id   AF-A0A5Y8M5B1-F1
#
_cell.length_a   1.000
_cell.length_b   1.000
_cell.length_c   1.000
_cell.angle_alpha   90.00
_cell.angle_beta   90.00
_cell.angle_gamma   90.00
#
_symmetry.space_group_name_H-M   'P 1'
#
loop_
_entity.id
_entity.type
_entity.pdbx_description
1 polymer ?
#
loop_
_entity_poly.entity_id
_entity_poly.type
_entity_poly.pdbx_seq_one_letter_code
_entity_poly.pdbx_strand_id
1 'polypeptide(L)'
;LKRIFELASATDADGKRMKYRVAHEVARAVNFREATFSGMLDAPPQDGKMAWLVTFTLAEHVSVQEKREARATGKTTAKKQTASSTGQSGGQSAGEDEEKLTWFERRVLKPVNDALG
;
A
#
# COMPACT_ATOMS: atom_id res chain seq x y z
N LEU A 1 23.96 -8.12 23.13
CA LEU A 1 23.08 -9.29 22.89
C LEU A 1 21.60 -9.00 23.12
N LYS A 2 21.17 -8.48 24.29
CA LYS A 2 19.75 -8.20 24.62
C LYS A 2 18.90 -7.60 23.49
N ARG A 3 19.43 -6.60 22.78
CA ARG A 3 18.70 -5.86 21.74
C ARG A 3 18.15 -6.75 20.62
N ILE A 4 18.89 -7.77 20.15
CA ILE A 4 18.41 -8.60 19.04
C ILE A 4 17.21 -9.46 19.47
N PHE A 5 17.20 -9.93 20.72
CA PHE A 5 16.08 -10.66 21.28
C PHE A 5 14.85 -9.78 21.48
N GLU A 6 15.03 -8.53 21.94
CA GLU A 6 13.94 -7.56 22.01
C GLU A 6 13.33 -7.28 20.65
N LEU A 7 14.15 -7.14 19.60
CA LEU A 7 13.65 -6.93 18.24
C LEU A 7 12.93 -8.17 17.69
N ALA A 8 13.43 -9.38 18.01
CA ALA A 8 12.84 -10.62 17.54
C ALA A 8 11.50 -10.96 18.21
N SER A 9 11.31 -10.57 19.47
CA SER A 9 10.07 -10.80 20.22
C SER A 9 9.10 -9.63 20.17
N ALA A 10 9.50 -8.48 19.64
CA ALA A 10 8.64 -7.30 19.62
C ALA A 10 7.41 -7.50 18.73
N THR A 11 6.26 -7.10 19.27
CA THR A 11 4.99 -7.05 18.56
C THR A 11 4.41 -5.64 18.57
N ASP A 12 3.57 -5.34 17.60
CA ASP A 12 2.73 -4.15 17.62
C ASP A 12 1.55 -4.30 18.60
N ALA A 13 0.69 -3.29 18.65
CA ALA A 13 -0.51 -3.29 19.51
C ALA A 13 -1.51 -4.40 19.15
N ASP A 14 -1.48 -4.89 17.90
CA ASP A 14 -2.35 -5.97 17.41
C ASP A 14 -1.74 -7.36 17.67
N GLY A 15 -0.58 -7.44 18.31
CA GLY A 15 0.15 -8.68 18.56
C GLY A 15 0.87 -9.23 17.32
N LYS A 16 0.96 -8.47 16.23
CA LYS A 16 1.72 -8.87 15.03
C LYS A 16 3.20 -8.56 15.23
N ARG A 17 4.06 -9.35 14.60
CA ARG A 17 5.52 -9.14 14.65
C ARG A 17 5.89 -7.77 14.10
N MET A 18 6.78 -7.08 14.80
CA MET A 18 7.29 -5.78 14.36
C MET A 18 8.05 -5.90 13.04
N LYS A 19 7.85 -4.88 12.19
CA LYS A 19 8.48 -4.75 10.88
C LYS A 19 9.70 -3.87 10.98
N TYR A 20 10.79 -4.32 10.35
CA TYR A 20 12.07 -3.64 10.38
C TYR A 20 12.61 -3.43 8.98
N ARG A 21 13.28 -2.29 8.80
CA ARG A 21 14.03 -2.01 7.58
C ARG A 21 15.36 -2.75 7.61
N VAL A 22 15.67 -3.46 6.54
CA VAL A 22 16.91 -4.22 6.39
C VAL A 22 17.95 -3.36 5.68
N ALA A 23 18.92 -2.87 6.45
CA ALA A 23 20.01 -2.05 5.96
C ALA A 23 21.26 -2.91 5.66
N HIS A 24 21.17 -3.76 4.65
CA HIS A 24 22.28 -4.61 4.20
C HIS A 24 22.46 -4.53 2.69
N GLU A 25 23.69 -4.43 2.20
CA GLU A 25 23.95 -4.18 0.77
C GLU A 25 23.47 -5.32 -0.13
N VAL A 26 23.76 -6.57 0.25
CA VAL A 26 23.29 -7.75 -0.51
C VAL A 26 21.77 -7.85 -0.50
N ALA A 27 21.12 -7.50 0.62
CA ALA A 27 19.66 -7.48 0.71
C ALA A 27 19.06 -6.42 -0.24
N ARG A 28 19.69 -5.24 -0.32
CA ARG A 28 19.27 -4.18 -1.24
C ARG A 28 19.41 -4.59 -2.71
N ALA A 29 20.47 -5.33 -3.05
CA ALA A 29 20.69 -5.82 -4.42
C ALA A 29 19.55 -6.75 -4.90
N VAL A 30 18.94 -7.51 -3.99
CA VAL A 30 17.80 -8.40 -4.29
C VAL A 30 16.44 -7.79 -3.96
N ASN A 31 16.37 -6.47 -3.70
CA ASN A 31 15.16 -5.74 -3.30
C ASN A 31 14.52 -6.15 -1.96
N PHE A 32 15.24 -6.88 -1.10
CA PHE A 32 14.80 -7.21 0.25
C PHE A 32 14.98 -5.98 1.17
N ARG A 33 13.88 -5.29 1.50
CA ARG A 33 13.92 -3.97 2.18
C ARG A 33 13.28 -3.95 3.55
N GLU A 34 12.17 -4.66 3.71
CA GLU A 34 11.43 -4.73 4.96
C GLU A 34 11.22 -6.19 5.32
N ALA A 35 11.39 -6.52 6.59
CA ALA A 35 11.22 -7.87 7.06
C ALA A 35 10.74 -7.93 8.51
N THR A 36 10.21 -9.09 8.88
CA THR A 36 9.90 -9.45 10.25
C THR A 36 10.81 -10.60 10.69
N PHE A 37 11.11 -10.69 11.99
CA PHE A 37 11.79 -11.87 12.51
C PHE A 37 10.89 -13.10 12.39
N SER A 38 11.43 -14.20 11.88
CA SER A 38 10.73 -15.46 11.74
C SER A 38 11.56 -16.62 12.28
N GLY A 39 10.87 -17.67 12.72
CA GLY A 39 11.53 -18.85 13.30
C GLY A 39 12.24 -18.56 14.62
N MET A 40 13.32 -19.29 14.86
CA MET A 40 14.12 -19.22 16.08
C MET A 40 15.30 -18.27 15.92
N LEU A 41 15.57 -17.48 16.97
CA LEU A 41 16.79 -16.72 17.15
C LEU A 41 17.67 -17.48 18.14
N ASP A 42 18.85 -17.88 17.70
CA ASP A 42 19.83 -18.57 18.52
C ASP A 42 21.11 -17.74 18.65
N ALA A 43 21.77 -17.83 19.80
CA ALA A 43 22.98 -17.09 20.10
C ALA A 43 23.88 -17.82 21.11
N PRO A 44 24.45 -18.99 20.77
CA PRO A 44 25.39 -19.67 21.64
C PRO A 44 26.69 -18.86 21.82
N PRO A 45 27.33 -18.92 22.99
CA PRO A 45 28.69 -18.43 23.17
C PRO A 45 29.64 -19.16 22.21
N GLN A 46 30.58 -18.43 21.63
CA GLN A 46 31.58 -18.99 20.73
C GLN A 46 32.81 -19.43 21.52
N ASP A 47 33.21 -20.70 21.35
CA ASP A 47 34.38 -21.24 22.06
C ASP A 47 35.67 -20.48 21.72
N GLY A 48 36.53 -20.33 22.72
CA GLY A 48 37.79 -19.58 22.63
C GLY A 48 37.63 -18.07 22.39
N LYS A 49 36.41 -17.51 22.47
CA LYS A 49 36.15 -16.09 22.24
C LYS A 49 35.12 -15.53 23.21
N MET A 50 35.26 -14.25 23.56
CA MET A 50 34.24 -13.49 24.29
C MET A 50 33.17 -12.96 23.33
N ALA A 51 32.56 -13.85 22.55
CA ALA A 51 31.61 -13.51 21.51
C ALA A 51 30.45 -14.51 21.46
N TRP A 52 29.36 -14.11 20.81
CA TRP A 52 28.19 -14.95 20.55
C TRP A 52 27.96 -15.07 19.05
N LEU A 53 27.71 -16.28 18.56
CA LEU A 53 27.32 -16.51 17.17
C LEU A 53 25.81 -16.34 17.05
N VAL A 54 25.35 -15.27 16.42
CA VAL A 54 23.90 -14.98 16.33
C VAL A 54 23.33 -15.49 15.00
N THR A 55 22.34 -16.38 15.08
CA THR A 55 21.63 -16.95 13.92
C THR A 55 20.14 -16.65 14.01
N PHE A 56 19.56 -16.13 12.94
CA PHE A 56 18.13 -15.82 12.85
C PHE A 56 17.64 -15.88 11.40
N THR A 57 16.32 -15.97 11.25
CA THR A 57 15.66 -15.88 9.94
C THR A 57 14.81 -14.62 9.88
N LEU A 58 14.77 -14.00 8.69
CA LEU A 58 13.91 -12.87 8.39
C LEU A 58 12.93 -13.26 7.29
N ALA A 59 11.65 -12.94 7.47
CA ALA A 59 10.62 -13.07 6.43
C ALA A 59 10.35 -11.72 5.79
N GLU A 60 10.42 -11.64 4.45
CA GLU A 60 10.13 -10.41 3.69
C GLU A 60 8.71 -9.93 3.97
N HIS A 61 8.56 -8.63 4.22
CA HIS A 61 7.26 -7.99 4.33
C HIS A 61 6.96 -7.23 3.02
N VAL A 62 5.89 -7.64 2.33
CA VAL A 62 5.49 -7.21 0.98
C VAL A 62 6.46 -7.67 -0.08
N SER A 63 6.24 -8.88 -0.61
CA SER A 63 7.02 -9.36 -1.75
C SER A 63 6.66 -8.55 -3.01
N VAL A 64 7.62 -8.44 -3.94
CA VAL A 64 7.38 -7.80 -5.24
C VAL A 64 6.22 -8.48 -5.98
N GLN A 65 6.02 -9.79 -5.80
CA GLN A 65 4.90 -10.53 -6.39
C GLN A 65 3.55 -10.13 -5.76
N GLU A 66 3.45 -10.06 -4.44
CA GLU A 66 2.26 -9.55 -3.75
C GLU A 66 1.88 -8.15 -4.24
N LYS A 67 2.89 -7.27 -4.42
CA LYS A 67 2.66 -5.92 -4.97
C LYS A 67 2.29 -5.94 -6.45
N ARG A 68 2.77 -6.90 -7.24
CA ARG A 68 2.40 -7.07 -8.66
C ARG A 68 0.97 -7.58 -8.78
N GLU A 69 0.60 -8.56 -7.98
CA GLU A 69 -0.75 -9.12 -7.89
C GLU A 69 -1.74 -8.06 -7.41
N ALA A 70 -1.47 -7.36 -6.30
CA ALA A 70 -2.34 -6.29 -5.81
C ALA A 70 -2.57 -5.17 -6.85
N ARG A 71 -1.55 -4.84 -7.67
CA ARG A 71 -1.71 -3.89 -8.79
C ARG A 71 -2.49 -4.48 -9.97
N ALA A 72 -2.37 -5.77 -10.22
CA ALA A 72 -3.12 -6.46 -11.27
C ALA A 72 -4.62 -6.50 -10.91
N THR A 73 -4.96 -6.82 -9.66
CA THR A 73 -6.35 -6.85 -9.16
C THR A 73 -6.96 -5.45 -9.00
N GLY A 74 -6.11 -4.41 -8.82
CA GLY A 74 -6.55 -3.01 -8.72
C GLY A 74 -6.87 -2.32 -10.05
N LYS A 75 -6.64 -2.96 -11.20
CA LYS A 75 -7.04 -2.42 -12.51
C LYS A 75 -8.31 -3.11 -13.00
N THR A 76 -9.42 -2.37 -12.98
CA THR A 76 -10.38 -2.16 -14.10
C THR A 76 -11.80 -1.96 -13.56
N THR A 77 -12.16 -0.71 -13.30
CA THR A 77 -13.45 -0.18 -13.76
C THR A 77 -13.14 0.89 -14.79
N ALA A 78 -12.92 0.46 -16.04
CA ALA A 78 -12.90 1.38 -17.16
C ALA A 78 -14.27 2.06 -17.21
N LYS A 79 -14.36 3.32 -16.78
CA LYS A 79 -15.58 4.11 -16.94
C LYS A 79 -15.76 4.33 -18.44
N LYS A 80 -16.67 3.55 -19.03
CA LYS A 80 -17.09 3.67 -20.44
C LYS A 80 -17.56 5.11 -20.65
N GLN A 81 -16.78 5.89 -21.39
CA GLN A 81 -17.16 7.23 -21.82
C GLN A 81 -18.16 7.05 -22.97
N THR A 82 -19.46 7.07 -22.67
CA THR A 82 -20.49 7.13 -23.71
C THR A 82 -20.52 8.53 -24.28
N ALA A 83 -20.05 8.65 -25.53
CA ALA A 83 -20.35 9.80 -26.37
C ALA A 83 -21.83 9.71 -26.79
N SER A 84 -22.66 10.62 -26.26
CA SER A 84 -24.04 10.81 -26.72
C SER A 84 -24.14 12.24 -27.24
N SER A 85 -23.85 12.41 -28.52
CA SER A 85 -24.16 13.63 -29.26
C SER A 85 -25.62 13.63 -29.72
N THR A 86 -26.32 14.72 -29.40
CA THR A 86 -27.40 15.35 -30.19
C THR A 86 -28.77 14.65 -30.27
N GLY A 87 -29.81 15.31 -29.73
CA GLY A 87 -31.20 15.05 -30.13
C GLY A 87 -32.27 15.52 -29.13
N GLN A 88 -32.76 16.75 -29.34
CA GLN A 88 -33.94 17.39 -28.73
C GLN A 88 -35.18 16.49 -28.60
N SER A 89 -35.89 16.55 -27.46
CA SER A 89 -37.34 16.84 -27.34
C SER A 89 -38.07 16.05 -26.24
N GLY A 90 -38.59 16.77 -25.24
CA GLY A 90 -39.94 16.57 -24.73
C GLY A 90 -40.14 15.71 -23.47
N GLY A 91 -40.65 16.34 -22.41
CA GLY A 91 -41.70 15.73 -21.59
C GLY A 91 -41.34 15.20 -20.20
N GLN A 92 -41.59 16.06 -19.20
CA GLN A 92 -42.21 15.76 -17.88
C GLN A 92 -41.54 14.79 -16.88
N SER A 93 -41.17 15.42 -15.76
CA SER A 93 -41.52 15.05 -14.37
C SER A 93 -41.02 13.72 -13.81
N ALA A 94 -39.92 13.80 -13.06
CA ALA A 94 -39.74 13.08 -11.80
C ALA A 94 -38.72 13.86 -10.97
N GLY A 95 -39.05 14.13 -9.70
CA GLY A 95 -38.14 14.80 -8.78
C GLY A 95 -36.91 13.94 -8.55
N GLU A 96 -35.73 14.53 -8.72
CA GLU A 96 -34.47 13.89 -8.43
C GLU A 96 -33.52 14.92 -7.81
N ASP A 97 -32.87 14.43 -6.76
CA ASP A 97 -32.16 15.14 -5.73
C ASP A 97 -31.20 16.21 -6.23
N GLU A 98 -31.10 17.26 -5.41
CA GLU A 98 -30.06 18.28 -5.39
C GLU A 98 -28.71 17.64 -4.99
N GLU A 99 -28.30 16.61 -5.72
CA GLU A 99 -27.15 15.78 -5.44
C GLU A 99 -25.90 16.45 -6.01
N LYS A 100 -25.28 17.27 -5.14
CA LYS A 100 -23.84 17.46 -5.01
C LYS A 100 -23.09 17.72 -6.31
N LEU A 101 -23.30 18.92 -6.87
CA LEU A 101 -22.32 19.53 -7.77
C LEU A 101 -20.95 19.51 -7.10
N THR A 102 -20.03 18.72 -7.65
CA THR A 102 -18.65 18.64 -7.18
C THR A 102 -18.00 20.02 -7.30
N TRP A 103 -16.96 20.27 -6.50
CA TRP A 103 -16.27 21.57 -6.50
C TRP A 103 -15.81 22.00 -7.92
N PHE A 104 -15.49 21.02 -8.77
CA PHE A 104 -15.01 21.22 -10.13
C PHE A 104 -16.13 21.70 -11.08
N GLU A 105 -17.32 21.10 -11.02
CA GLU A 105 -18.48 21.57 -11.79
C GLU A 105 -18.85 23.00 -11.42
N ARG A 106 -18.76 23.34 -10.13
CA ARG A 106 -19.12 24.67 -9.65
C ARG A 106 -18.12 25.75 -10.06
N ARG A 107 -16.82 25.44 -10.09
CA ARG A 107 -15.77 26.45 -10.27
C ARG A 107 -15.26 26.58 -11.70
N VAL A 108 -15.32 25.53 -12.49
CA VAL A 108 -14.70 25.46 -13.83
C VAL A 108 -15.74 25.32 -14.94
N LEU A 109 -16.73 24.45 -14.77
CA LEU A 109 -17.73 24.20 -15.82
C LEU A 109 -18.78 25.31 -15.91
N LYS A 110 -19.28 25.83 -14.78
CA LYS A 110 -20.26 26.93 -14.80
C LYS A 110 -19.78 28.19 -15.53
N PRO A 111 -18.58 28.74 -15.26
CA PRO A 111 -18.14 29.96 -15.94
C PRO A 111 -17.91 29.79 -17.44
N VAL A 112 -17.56 28.57 -17.89
CA VAL A 112 -17.33 28.29 -19.31
C VAL A 112 -18.65 28.06 -20.04
N ASN A 113 -19.63 27.42 -19.39
CA ASN A 113 -20.97 27.25 -19.94
C ASN A 113 -21.71 28.59 -20.08
N ASP A 114 -21.59 29.48 -19.09
CA ASP A 114 -22.21 30.81 -19.14
C ASP A 114 -21.54 31.75 -20.16
N ALA A 115 -20.31 31.45 -20.60
CA ALA A 115 -19.61 32.22 -21.62
C ALA A 115 -19.83 31.71 -23.06
N LEU A 116 -20.43 30.52 -23.21
CA LEU A 116 -20.69 29.87 -24.49
C LEU A 116 -22.20 29.68 -24.78
N GLY A 117 -23.07 30.21 -23.91
CA GLY A 117 -24.51 30.32 -24.10
C GLY A 117 -24.94 31.73 -24.44
#